data_AF-A0A1G6UA14-F1
#
_entry.id   AF-A0A1G6UA14-F1
#
_cell.length_a   1.000
_cell.length_b   1.000
_cell.length_c   1.000
_cell.angle_alpha   90.00
_cell.angle_beta   90.00
_cell.angle_gamma   90.00
#
_symmetry.space_group_name_H-M   'P 1'
#
loop_
_entity.id
_entity.type
_entity.pdbx_description
1 polymer ?
#
loop_
_entity_poly.entity_id
_entity_poly.type
_entity_poly.pdbx_seq_one_letter_code
_entity_poly.pdbx_strand_id
1 'polypeptide(L)'
;MADKKVIFVAFAIEDKTQRDFLKGQSLNTKSPFEYVDMSVKEPYDKDWKDRVRTRIKRSDGVLVLVSKNSLKSTGQKWEIQCAKEEGKKIRGFWAYSDDRTDLEGVYTRVWTWDNIKGFIDSL
;
A
#
# COMPACT_ATOMS: atom_id res chain seq x y z
N MET A 1 -0.91 24.12 -9.28
CA MET A 1 0.05 23.01 -9.02
C MET A 1 -0.81 21.85 -8.57
N ALA A 2 -0.78 20.69 -9.23
CA ALA A 2 -1.63 19.58 -8.79
C ALA A 2 -1.11 19.08 -7.43
N ASP A 3 -1.93 19.20 -6.38
CA ASP A 3 -1.63 18.67 -5.06
C ASP A 3 -1.23 17.20 -5.18
N LYS A 4 -0.03 16.87 -4.69
CA LYS A 4 0.45 15.50 -4.74
C LYS A 4 -0.37 14.66 -3.78
N LYS A 5 -0.95 13.56 -4.28
CA LYS A 5 -1.72 12.62 -3.46
C LYS A 5 -0.78 11.83 -2.54
N VAL A 6 -1.16 11.65 -1.29
CA VAL A 6 -0.40 10.86 -0.31
C VAL A 6 -0.91 9.43 -0.31
N ILE A 7 -0.08 8.46 -0.69
CA ILE A 7 -0.47 7.05 -0.75
C ILE A 7 0.22 6.24 0.34
N PHE A 8 -0.57 5.52 1.13
CA PHE A 8 -0.06 4.54 2.08
C PHE A 8 0.17 3.20 1.35
N VAL A 9 1.34 2.59 1.53
CA VAL A 9 1.65 1.28 0.94
C VAL A 9 1.66 0.20 2.02
N ALA A 10 0.75 -0.77 1.90
CA ALA A 10 0.66 -1.93 2.78
C ALA A 10 1.29 -3.14 2.09
N PHE A 11 2.33 -3.75 2.69
CA PHE A 11 3.06 -4.88 2.11
C PHE A 11 3.56 -5.83 3.20
N ALA A 12 3.84 -7.09 2.83
CA ALA A 12 4.51 -8.01 3.74
C ALA A 12 6.02 -7.70 3.80
N ILE A 13 6.65 -7.80 4.97
CA ILE A 13 8.09 -7.48 5.14
C ILE A 13 8.99 -8.27 4.16
N GLU A 14 8.59 -9.49 3.81
CA GLU A 14 9.26 -10.34 2.82
C GLU A 14 9.29 -9.71 1.41
N ASP A 15 8.34 -8.83 1.09
CA ASP A 15 8.22 -8.14 -0.20
C ASP A 15 8.83 -6.72 -0.18
N LYS A 16 9.71 -6.45 0.78
CA LYS A 16 10.38 -5.14 0.91
C LYS A 16 11.05 -4.70 -0.40
N THR A 17 11.66 -5.62 -1.14
CA THR A 17 12.30 -5.34 -2.43
C THR A 17 11.30 -4.77 -3.45
N GLN A 18 10.07 -5.31 -3.48
CA GLN A 18 9.01 -4.81 -4.35
C GLN A 18 8.56 -3.41 -3.95
N ARG A 19 8.42 -3.17 -2.64
CA ARG A 19 8.18 -1.82 -2.14
C ARG A 19 9.32 -0.85 -2.55
N ASP A 20 10.57 -1.28 -2.49
CA ASP A 20 11.72 -0.45 -2.86
C ASP A 20 11.69 -0.09 -4.36
N PHE A 21 11.29 -1.01 -5.23
CA PHE A 21 11.06 -0.73 -6.65
C PHE A 21 9.92 0.26 -6.88
N LEU A 22 8.78 0.08 -6.19
CA LEU A 22 7.65 1.01 -6.27
C LEU A 22 8.06 2.43 -5.86
N LYS A 23 8.86 2.56 -4.80
CA LYS A 23 9.44 3.84 -4.37
C LYS A 23 10.43 4.40 -5.38
N GLY A 24 11.27 3.55 -5.98
CA GLY A 24 12.20 3.99 -7.04
C GLY A 24 11.46 4.55 -8.25
N GLN A 25 10.37 3.90 -8.66
CA GLN A 25 9.51 4.36 -9.76
C GLN A 25 8.92 5.75 -9.49
N SER A 26 8.53 6.04 -8.25
CA SER A 26 7.97 7.33 -7.86
C SER A 26 8.92 8.51 -7.98
N LEU A 27 10.18 8.27 -7.65
CA LEU A 27 11.24 9.28 -7.66
C LEU A 27 11.69 9.60 -9.08
N ASN A 28 11.61 8.62 -9.98
CA ASN A 28 12.07 8.74 -11.36
C ASN A 28 10.99 9.17 -12.36
N THR A 29 9.74 9.27 -11.94
CA THR A 29 8.62 9.70 -12.79
C THR A 29 8.05 11.01 -12.25
N LYS A 30 7.41 11.82 -13.11
CA LYS A 30 6.51 12.90 -12.68
C LYS A 30 5.24 12.28 -12.09
N SER A 31 5.40 11.53 -11.01
CA SER A 31 4.33 10.90 -10.27
C SER A 31 3.47 11.99 -9.64
N PRO A 32 2.15 12.02 -9.87
CA PRO A 32 1.24 12.98 -9.22
C PRO A 32 1.02 12.71 -7.72
N PHE A 33 1.90 11.95 -7.07
CA PHE A 33 1.71 11.41 -5.74
C PHE A 33 3.02 11.19 -4.99
N GLU A 34 2.94 11.26 -3.67
CA GLU A 34 4.02 10.99 -2.75
C GLU A 34 3.75 9.71 -1.98
N TYR A 35 4.74 8.83 -2.03
CA TYR A 35 4.72 7.58 -1.29
C TYR A 35 5.23 7.84 0.11
N VAL A 36 4.41 7.47 1.09
CA VAL A 36 4.83 7.53 2.48
C VAL A 36 4.92 6.10 2.97
N ASP A 37 6.15 5.59 2.94
CA ASP A 37 6.48 4.27 3.45
C ASP A 37 6.56 4.31 4.97
N MET A 38 5.66 3.58 5.60
CA MET A 38 5.42 3.72 7.03
C MET A 38 5.34 2.39 7.77
N SER A 39 5.81 1.30 7.14
CA SER A 39 5.92 0.00 7.78
C SER A 39 6.72 0.12 9.08
N VAL A 40 6.05 -0.19 10.18
CA VAL A 40 6.66 -0.19 11.49
C VAL A 40 7.54 -1.43 11.57
N LYS A 41 8.85 -1.21 11.75
CA LYS A 41 9.85 -2.30 11.83
C LYS A 41 9.71 -3.14 13.10
N GLU A 42 8.93 -2.71 14.09
CA GLU A 42 8.83 -3.38 15.39
C GLU A 42 7.36 -3.51 15.86
N PRO A 43 6.74 -4.69 15.72
CA PRO A 43 5.39 -4.95 16.22
C PRO A 43 5.27 -4.98 17.77
N TYR A 44 6.36 -4.71 18.50
CA TYR A 44 6.44 -4.72 19.97
C TYR A 44 6.12 -3.38 20.64
N ASP A 45 5.98 -2.30 19.88
CA ASP A 45 5.65 -0.97 20.42
C ASP A 45 4.13 -0.87 20.61
N LYS A 46 3.61 -0.79 21.84
CA LYS A 46 2.14 -0.76 22.11
C LYS A 46 1.41 0.32 21.30
N ASP A 47 2.10 1.38 20.89
CA ASP A 47 1.58 2.52 20.14
C ASP A 47 1.74 2.40 18.61
N TRP A 48 2.28 1.28 18.09
CA TRP A 48 2.50 1.15 16.64
C TRP A 48 1.19 1.21 15.84
N LYS A 49 0.10 0.65 16.38
CA LYS A 49 -1.22 0.66 15.75
C LYS A 49 -1.77 2.08 15.63
N ASP A 50 -1.74 2.88 16.70
CA ASP A 50 -2.24 4.25 16.68
C ASP A 50 -1.46 5.15 15.72
N ARG A 51 -0.13 4.94 15.65
CA ARG A 51 0.71 5.63 14.66
C ARG A 51 0.33 5.27 13.23
N VAL A 52 0.20 3.97 12.92
CA VAL A 52 -0.18 3.52 11.57
C VAL A 52 -1.59 3.98 11.21
N ARG A 53 -2.54 3.91 12.15
CA ARG A 53 -3.91 4.42 11.96
C ARG A 53 -3.92 5.91 11.62
N THR A 54 -3.21 6.73 12.38
CA THR A 54 -3.10 8.18 12.13
C THR A 54 -2.57 8.45 10.71
N ARG A 55 -1.65 7.62 10.24
CA ARG A 55 -1.02 7.74 8.92
C ARG A 55 -1.95 7.31 7.79
N ILE A 56 -2.64 6.18 7.93
CA ILE A 56 -3.70 5.74 7.01
C ILE A 56 -4.79 6.82 6.93
N LYS A 57 -5.16 7.42 8.06
CA LYS A 57 -6.14 8.51 8.09
C LYS A 57 -5.69 9.75 7.32
N ARG A 58 -4.38 10.05 7.33
CA ARG A 58 -3.78 11.18 6.61
C ARG A 58 -3.49 10.89 5.14
N SER A 59 -3.54 9.63 4.68
CA SER A 59 -3.35 9.31 3.27
C SER A 59 -4.65 9.51 2.47
N ASP A 60 -4.51 9.84 1.19
CA ASP A 60 -5.63 9.92 0.25
C ASP A 60 -6.14 8.53 -0.13
N GLY A 61 -5.25 7.54 -0.12
CA GLY A 61 -5.59 6.15 -0.44
C GLY A 61 -4.57 5.14 0.09
N VAL A 62 -4.90 3.87 -0.08
CA VAL A 62 -4.08 2.73 0.35
C VAL A 62 -3.81 1.79 -0.82
N LEU A 63 -2.54 1.61 -1.13
CA LEU A 63 -2.04 0.68 -2.13
C LEU A 63 -1.52 -0.57 -1.41
N VAL A 64 -2.04 -1.74 -1.75
CA VAL A 64 -1.65 -3.02 -1.14
C VAL A 64 -0.78 -3.77 -2.14
N LEU A 65 0.47 -4.08 -1.77
CA LEU A 65 1.29 -5.01 -2.55
C LEU A 65 0.90 -6.44 -2.15
N VAL A 66 0.30 -7.16 -3.09
CA VAL A 66 -0.26 -8.47 -2.88
C VAL A 66 0.72 -9.53 -3.33
N SER A 67 1.05 -10.44 -2.42
CA SER A 67 1.82 -11.63 -2.72
C SER A 67 1.36 -12.82 -1.87
N LYS A 68 1.94 -14.00 -2.09
CA LYS A 68 1.78 -15.18 -1.22
C LYS A 68 2.13 -14.89 0.24
N ASN A 69 3.07 -13.96 0.49
CA ASN A 69 3.50 -13.57 1.83
C ASN A 69 2.41 -12.74 2.55
N SER A 70 1.56 -12.04 1.79
CA SER A 70 0.44 -11.28 2.33
C SER A 70 -0.55 -12.13 3.12
N LEU A 71 -0.70 -13.41 2.76
CA LEU A 71 -1.58 -14.34 3.48
C LEU A 71 -1.11 -14.61 4.92
N LYS A 72 0.19 -14.48 5.18
CA LYS A 72 0.82 -14.71 6.50
C LYS A 72 1.10 -13.41 7.27
N SER A 73 1.14 -12.28 6.57
CA SER A 73 1.45 -10.98 7.18
C SER A 73 0.28 -10.45 8.04
N THR A 74 0.40 -10.59 9.36
CA THR A 74 -0.56 -10.05 10.33
C THR A 74 -0.58 -8.52 10.32
N GLY A 75 0.59 -7.88 10.12
CA GLY A 75 0.71 -6.43 9.98
C GLY A 75 -0.06 -5.89 8.78
N GLN A 76 0.14 -6.49 7.61
CA GLN A 76 -0.56 -6.07 6.38
C GLN A 76 -2.07 -6.28 6.48
N LYS A 77 -2.53 -7.40 7.06
CA LYS A 77 -3.96 -7.63 7.31
C LYS A 77 -4.57 -6.56 8.21
N TRP A 78 -3.86 -6.18 9.27
CA TRP A 78 -4.32 -5.13 10.17
C TRP A 78 -4.37 -3.76 9.49
N GLU A 79 -3.38 -3.42 8.65
CA GLU A 79 -3.38 -2.18 7.85
C GLU A 79 -4.57 -2.11 6.88
N ILE A 80 -4.85 -3.21 6.17
CA ILE A 80 -6.01 -3.31 5.25
C ILE A 80 -7.31 -3.13 6.03
N GLN A 81 -7.45 -3.79 7.18
CA GLN A 81 -8.63 -3.68 8.02
C GLN A 81 -8.82 -2.23 8.52
N CYS A 82 -7.75 -1.62 9.02
CA CYS A 82 -7.77 -0.23 9.48
C CYS A 82 -8.15 0.74 8.34
N ALA A 83 -7.65 0.51 7.13
CA ALA A 83 -8.02 1.30 5.96
C ALA A 83 -9.51 1.16 5.59
N LYS A 84 -10.08 -0.04 5.73
CA LYS A 84 -11.53 -0.27 5.54
C LYS A 84 -12.34 0.47 6.60
N GLU A 85 -11.90 0.42 7.85
CA GLU A 85 -12.55 1.10 8.98
C GLU A 85 -12.50 2.63 8.86
N GLU A 86 -11.39 3.17 8.38
CA GLU A 86 -11.22 4.61 8.11
C GLU A 86 -11.88 5.06 6.78
N GLY A 87 -12.55 4.16 6.06
CA GLY A 87 -13.25 4.46 4.81
C GLY A 87 -12.34 4.86 3.66
N LYS A 88 -11.06 4.45 3.69
CA LYS A 88 -10.08 4.78 2.66
C LYS A 88 -10.28 3.90 1.42
N LYS A 89 -10.02 4.47 0.24
CA LYS A 89 -9.98 3.69 -1.01
C LYS A 89 -8.75 2.78 -0.99
N ILE A 90 -9.00 1.48 -1.15
CA ILE A 90 -7.97 0.44 -1.14
C ILE A 90 -7.85 -0.17 -2.55
N ARG A 91 -6.62 -0.37 -3.02
CA ARG A 91 -6.34 -1.10 -4.26
C ARG A 91 -5.17 -2.05 -4.08
N GLY A 92 -5.36 -3.30 -4.46
CA GLY A 92 -4.28 -4.29 -4.50
C GLY A 92 -3.55 -4.28 -5.83
N PHE A 93 -2.25 -4.56 -5.78
CA PHE A 93 -1.42 -4.82 -6.96
C PHE A 93 -0.57 -6.05 -6.70
N TRP A 94 -0.55 -7.02 -7.62
CA TRP A 94 0.34 -8.17 -7.48
C TRP A 94 1.80 -7.72 -7.55
N ALA A 95 2.55 -8.03 -6.50
CA ALA A 95 3.94 -7.63 -6.36
C ALA A 95 4.88 -8.40 -7.30
N TYR A 96 4.44 -9.59 -7.77
CA TYR A 96 5.19 -10.45 -8.68
C TYR A 96 4.33 -10.85 -9.88
N SER A 97 4.97 -11.04 -11.04
CA SER A 97 4.28 -11.36 -12.31
C SER A 97 3.59 -12.71 -12.31
N ASP A 98 4.19 -13.69 -11.63
CA ASP A 98 3.76 -15.09 -11.48
C ASP A 98 2.85 -15.31 -10.26
N ASP A 99 2.55 -14.26 -9.51
CA ASP A 99 1.69 -14.33 -8.33
C ASP A 99 0.26 -13.86 -8.66
N ARG A 100 -0.73 -14.65 -8.23
CA ARG A 100 -2.16 -14.33 -8.33
C ARG A 100 -2.89 -14.55 -7.01
N THR A 101 -2.16 -14.35 -5.91
CA THR A 101 -2.72 -14.41 -4.56
C THR A 101 -3.92 -13.48 -4.47
N ASP A 102 -5.02 -14.02 -3.96
CA ASP A 102 -6.24 -13.28 -3.70
C ASP A 102 -6.31 -12.91 -2.23
N LEU A 103 -6.56 -11.64 -1.95
CA LEU A 103 -6.76 -11.12 -0.59
C LEU A 103 -8.21 -10.70 -0.45
N GLU A 104 -8.89 -11.33 0.51
CA GLU A 104 -10.32 -11.10 0.70
C GLU A 104 -10.64 -9.61 0.97
N GLY A 105 -11.52 -9.07 0.14
CA GLY A 105 -11.94 -7.67 0.21
C GLY A 105 -10.85 -6.68 -0.20
N VAL A 106 -9.82 -7.11 -0.94
CA VAL A 106 -8.88 -6.23 -1.64
C VAL A 106 -8.96 -6.50 -3.13
N TYR A 107 -9.46 -5.51 -3.88
CA TYR A 107 -9.53 -5.63 -5.32
C TYR A 107 -8.15 -5.49 -5.95
N THR A 108 -7.62 -6.59 -6.49
CA THR A 108 -6.23 -6.67 -6.95
C THR A 108 -6.13 -6.57 -8.46
N ARG A 109 -5.14 -5.80 -8.94
CA ARG A 109 -4.82 -5.61 -10.36
C ARG A 109 -3.36 -5.97 -10.64
N VAL A 110 -3.04 -6.12 -11.92
CA VAL A 110 -1.64 -6.27 -12.36
C VAL A 110 -0.91 -4.96 -12.07
N TRP A 111 0.31 -5.06 -11.53
CA TRP A 111 1.19 -3.92 -11.38
C TRP A 111 1.63 -3.42 -12.76
N THR A 112 0.94 -2.40 -13.24
CA THR A 112 1.32 -1.59 -14.39
C THR A 112 1.19 -0.13 -14.03
N TRP A 113 1.92 0.73 -14.73
CA TRP A 113 1.85 2.17 -14.51
C TRP A 113 0.43 2.71 -14.73
N ASP A 114 -0.25 2.29 -15.79
CA ASP A 114 -1.63 2.70 -16.09
C ASP A 114 -2.60 2.35 -14.96
N ASN A 115 -2.47 1.17 -14.36
CA ASN A 115 -3.34 0.77 -13.25
C ASN A 115 -3.05 1.56 -11.97
N ILE A 116 -1.78 1.84 -11.69
CA ILE A 116 -1.37 2.66 -10.53
C ILE A 116 -1.87 4.09 -10.71
N LYS A 117 -1.59 4.70 -11.87
CA LYS A 117 -2.04 6.04 -12.22
C LYS A 117 -3.57 6.14 -12.16
N GLY A 118 -4.28 5.19 -12.77
CA GLY A 118 -5.74 5.17 -12.75
C GLY A 118 -6.32 5.05 -11.34
N PHE A 119 -5.66 4.31 -10.44
CA PHE A 119 -6.04 4.29 -9.03
C PHE A 119 -5.86 5.67 -8.38
N ILE A 120 -4.72 6.31 -8.59
CA ILE A 120 -4.39 7.60 -7.95
C ILE A 120 -5.27 8.73 -8.47
N ASP A 121 -5.52 8.76 -9.78
CA ASP A 121 -6.44 9.72 -10.40
C ASP A 121 -7.88 9.53 -9.90
N SER A 122 -8.22 8.31 -9.42
CA SER A 122 -9.53 8.02 -8.83
C SER A 122 -9.67 8.42 -7.37
N LEU A 123 -8.60 8.83 -6.67
CA LEU A 123 -8.61 9.14 -5.23
C LEU A 123 -9.21 10.53 -4.94
#